data_AF-A0A853IKQ1-F1
#
_entry.id   AF-A0A853IKQ1-F1
#
_cell.length_a   1.000
_cell.length_b   1.000
_cell.length_c   1.000
_cell.angle_alpha   90.00
_cell.angle_beta   90.00
_cell.angle_gamma   90.00
#
_symmetry.space_group_name_H-M   'P 1'
#
loop_
_entity.id
_entity.type
_entity.pdbx_description
1 polymer ?
#
loop_
_entity_poly.entity_id
_entity_poly.type
_entity_poly.pdbx_seq_one_letter_code
_entity_poly.pdbx_strand_id
1 'polypeptide(L)'
;MSKVFGKAEKIIMALIWAIPGAFIGALVRLFSYPTTFESVSSLLWQYVPWMLGFSILLGAFGFLFPRISALILEFLLSIEIGK
;
A
#
# COMPACT_ATOMS: atom_id res chain seq x y z
N MET A 1 -21.73 14.59 -14.10
CA MET A 1 -21.64 13.42 -13.20
C MET A 1 -20.45 12.49 -13.50
N SER A 2 -19.99 12.31 -14.75
CA SER A 2 -18.88 11.37 -15.07
C SER A 2 -17.50 11.73 -14.50
N LYS A 3 -17.15 13.03 -14.39
CA LYS A 3 -15.82 13.45 -13.89
C LYS A 3 -15.61 13.25 -12.38
N VAL A 4 -16.68 13.23 -11.59
CA VAL A 4 -16.61 13.09 -10.12
C VAL A 4 -16.40 11.62 -9.75
N PHE A 5 -17.09 10.70 -10.43
CA PHE A 5 -16.90 9.26 -10.26
C PHE A 5 -15.45 8.83 -10.56
N GLY A 6 -14.87 9.33 -11.65
CA GLY A 6 -13.47 9.02 -11.99
C GLY A 6 -12.43 9.58 -11.02
N LYS A 7 -12.77 10.59 -10.20
CA LYS A 7 -11.89 11.06 -9.11
C LYS A 7 -12.03 10.19 -7.87
N ALA A 8 -13.26 9.82 -7.50
CA ALA A 8 -13.50 8.94 -6.36
C ALA A 8 -12.85 7.57 -6.55
N GLU A 9 -12.95 6.98 -7.74
CA GLU A 9 -12.31 5.71 -8.08
C GLU A 9 -10.80 5.73 -7.88
N LYS A 10 -10.13 6.81 -8.33
CA LYS A 10 -8.67 6.97 -8.15
C LYS A 10 -8.27 7.09 -6.69
N ILE A 11 -9.07 7.78 -5.87
CA ILE A 11 -8.82 7.90 -4.43
C ILE A 11 -9.01 6.54 -3.75
N ILE A 12 -10.05 5.80 -4.10
CA ILE A 12 -10.28 4.45 -3.58
C ILE A 12 -9.12 3.53 -3.95
N MET A 13 -8.67 3.55 -5.21
CA MET A 13 -7.50 2.76 -5.64
C MET A 13 -6.24 3.17 -4.88
N ALA A 14 -6.01 4.46 -4.66
CA ALA A 14 -4.88 4.93 -3.87
C ALA A 14 -4.92 4.40 -2.42
N LEU A 15 -6.09 4.37 -1.79
CA LEU A 15 -6.27 3.84 -0.44
C LEU A 15 -6.06 2.32 -0.39
N ILE A 16 -6.59 1.59 -1.38
CA ILE A 16 -6.38 0.14 -1.48
C ILE A 16 -4.89 -0.18 -1.59
N TRP A 17 -4.13 0.58 -2.39
CA TRP A 17 -2.70 0.35 -2.57
C TRP A 17 -1.82 0.89 -1.43
N ALA A 18 -2.33 1.83 -0.63
CA ALA A 18 -1.60 2.33 0.55
C ALA A 18 -1.45 1.25 1.64
N ILE A 19 -2.41 0.35 1.79
CA ILE A 19 -2.40 -0.75 2.78
C ILE A 19 -1.25 -1.74 2.52
N PRO A 20 -1.12 -2.37 1.33
CA PRO A 20 0.01 -3.23 1.03
C PRO A 20 1.33 -2.45 1.00
N GLY A 21 1.30 -1.15 0.69
CA GLY A 21 2.48 -0.30 0.84
C GLY A 21 2.98 -0.18 2.28
N ALA A 22 2.08 -0.09 3.27
CA ALA A 22 2.49 -0.10 4.67
C ALA A 22 3.19 -1.42 5.02
N PHE A 23 2.62 -2.53 4.56
CA PHE A 23 3.17 -3.86 4.81
C PHE A 23 4.55 -4.06 4.17
N ILE A 24 4.68 -3.67 2.89
CA ILE A 24 5.96 -3.71 2.17
C ILE A 24 6.98 -2.81 2.86
N GLY A 25 6.60 -1.59 3.27
CA GLY A 25 7.49 -0.69 4.00
C GLY A 25 8.00 -1.30 5.31
N ALA A 26 7.14 -1.99 6.05
CA ALA A 26 7.55 -2.71 7.25
C ALA A 26 8.55 -3.85 6.95
N LEU A 27 8.30 -4.64 5.90
CA LEU A 27 9.22 -5.70 5.47
C LEU A 27 10.56 -5.14 5.01
N VAL A 28 10.57 -4.07 4.22
CA VAL A 28 11.80 -3.41 3.75
C VAL A 28 12.63 -2.96 4.95
N ARG A 29 12.01 -2.33 5.95
CA ARG A 29 12.73 -1.93 7.17
C ARG A 29 13.26 -3.11 7.96
N LEU A 30 12.49 -4.20 8.06
CA LEU A 30 12.89 -5.42 8.77
C LEU A 30 14.11 -6.09 8.12
N PHE A 31 14.17 -6.14 6.80
CA PHE A 31 15.27 -6.80 6.08
C PHE A 31 16.48 -5.90 5.86
N SER A 32 16.31 -4.58 5.81
CA SER A 32 17.40 -3.65 5.47
C SER A 32 18.19 -3.18 6.69
N TYR A 33 17.59 -3.17 7.88
CA TYR A 33 18.19 -2.59 9.08
C TYR A 33 17.89 -3.45 10.31
N PRO A 34 18.79 -3.48 11.31
CA PRO A 34 18.52 -4.16 12.56
C PRO A 34 17.32 -3.52 13.29
N THR A 35 16.52 -4.36 13.94
CA THR A 35 15.35 -3.95 14.72
C THR A 35 15.65 -4.08 16.20
N THR A 36 15.42 -3.01 16.96
CA THR A 36 15.54 -3.04 18.42
C THR A 36 14.15 -3.12 19.06
N PHE A 37 14.01 -3.99 20.06
CA PHE A 37 12.74 -4.28 20.75
C PHE A 37 12.65 -3.63 22.14
N GLU A 38 13.23 -2.44 22.30
CA GLU A 38 13.33 -1.77 23.60
C GLU A 38 11.98 -1.25 24.12
N SER A 39 11.14 -0.74 23.22
CA SER A 39 9.79 -0.29 23.55
C SER A 39 8.90 -0.22 22.31
N VAL A 40 7.58 -0.27 22.50
CA VAL A 40 6.60 -0.11 21.42
C VAL A 40 6.77 1.24 20.72
N SER A 41 7.08 2.31 21.45
CA SER A 41 7.33 3.63 20.87
C SER A 41 8.58 3.62 19.97
N SER A 42 9.68 3.01 20.42
CA SER A 42 10.91 2.87 19.63
C SER A 42 10.65 2.06 18.35
N LEU A 43 9.90 0.96 18.44
CA LEU A 43 9.47 0.18 17.28
C LEU A 43 8.64 1.03 16.31
N LEU A 44 7.67 1.80 16.78
CA LEU A 44 6.89 2.67 15.90
C LEU A 44 7.78 3.70 15.19
N TRP A 45 8.70 4.37 15.89
CA TRP A 45 9.63 5.31 15.26
C TRP A 45 10.55 4.67 14.23
N GLN A 46 10.92 3.40 14.42
CA GLN A 46 11.74 2.66 13.47
C GLN A 46 10.99 2.29 12.19
N TYR A 47 9.70 1.95 12.28
CA TYR A 47 8.91 1.39 11.17
C TYR A 47 8.01 2.42 10.47
N VAL A 48 7.43 3.36 11.22
CA VAL A 48 6.44 4.33 10.69
C VAL A 48 6.95 5.11 9.48
N PRO A 49 8.20 5.64 9.43
CA PRO A 49 8.68 6.35 8.25
C PRO A 49 8.69 5.49 6.98
N TRP A 50 9.04 4.21 7.14
CA TRP A 50 9.10 3.26 6.03
C TRP A 50 7.72 2.81 5.59
N MET A 51 6.85 2.48 6.55
CA MET A 51 5.46 2.14 6.29
C MET A 51 4.75 3.28 5.57
N LEU A 52 4.85 4.51 6.08
CA LEU A 52 4.23 5.68 5.46
C LEU A 52 4.84 6.01 4.09
N GLY A 53 6.16 5.95 3.96
CA GLY A 53 6.85 6.20 2.70
C GLY A 53 6.36 5.27 1.60
N PHE A 54 6.33 3.97 1.86
CA PHE A 54 5.84 2.99 0.89
C PHE A 54 4.33 3.04 0.68
N SER A 55 3.53 3.34 1.70
CA SER A 55 2.08 3.61 1.55
C SER A 55 1.81 4.76 0.59
N ILE A 56 2.56 5.86 0.70
CA ILE A 56 2.40 7.01 -0.18
C ILE A 56 2.84 6.66 -1.61
N LEU A 57 3.97 5.96 -1.77
CA LEU A 57 4.47 5.57 -3.10
C LEU A 57 3.50 4.63 -3.83
N LEU A 58 3.03 3.58 -3.16
CA LEU A 58 2.08 2.63 -3.75
C LEU A 58 0.69 3.24 -3.91
N GLY A 59 0.24 4.08 -2.97
CA GLY A 59 -1.00 4.83 -3.10
C GLY A 59 -0.95 5.79 -4.31
N ALA A 60 0.17 6.49 -4.52
CA ALA A 60 0.37 7.33 -5.69
C ALA A 60 0.37 6.51 -6.99
N PHE A 61 0.95 5.31 -6.98
CA PHE A 61 0.88 4.38 -8.10
C PHE A 61 -0.57 3.99 -8.43
N GLY A 62 -1.36 3.62 -7.41
CA GLY A 62 -2.79 3.33 -7.55
C GLY A 62 -3.62 4.50 -8.07
N PHE A 63 -3.25 5.72 -7.70
CA PHE A 63 -3.90 6.95 -8.17
C PHE A 63 -3.57 7.28 -9.64
N LEU A 64 -2.29 7.14 -10.01
CA LEU A 64 -1.78 7.48 -11.34
C LEU A 64 -2.18 6.45 -12.40
N PHE A 65 -2.21 5.16 -12.02
CA PHE A 65 -2.43 4.04 -12.94
C PHE A 65 -3.64 3.17 -12.53
N PRO A 66 -4.85 3.74 -12.38
CA PRO A 66 -6.01 3.02 -11.83
C PRO A 66 -6.42 1.80 -12.64
N ARG A 67 -6.23 1.81 -13.97
CA ARG A 67 -6.55 0.67 -14.85
C ARG A 67 -5.64 -0.53 -14.61
N ILE A 68 -4.33 -0.28 -14.41
CA ILE A 68 -3.36 -1.35 -14.14
C ILE A 68 -3.62 -1.91 -12.74
N SER A 69 -3.88 -1.03 -11.78
CA SER A 69 -4.27 -1.38 -10.42
C SER A 69 -5.51 -2.26 -10.37
N ALA A 70 -6.56 -1.93 -11.12
CA ALA A 70 -7.78 -2.74 -11.19
C ALA A 70 -7.51 -4.13 -11.78
N LEU A 71 -6.73 -4.23 -12.87
CA LEU A 71 -6.33 -5.51 -13.46
C LEU A 71 -5.56 -6.41 -12.47
N ILE A 72 -4.65 -5.83 -11.68
CA ILE A 72 -3.92 -6.59 -10.66
C ILE A 72 -4.86 -7.10 -9.57
N LEU A 73 -5.82 -6.29 -9.13
CA LEU A 73 -6.81 -6.71 -8.14
C LEU A 73 -7.73 -7.81 -8.68
N GLU A 74 -8.21 -7.69 -9.91
CA GLU A 74 -8.99 -8.74 -10.58
C GLU A 74 -8.19 -10.05 -10.69
N PHE A 75 -6.92 -9.97 -11.05
CA PHE A 75 -6.03 -11.12 -11.10
C PHE A 75 -5.87 -11.78 -9.72
N LEU A 76 -5.62 -10.99 -8.67
CA LEU A 76 -5.49 -11.50 -7.30
C LEU A 76 -6.77 -12.19 -6.81
N LEU A 77 -7.94 -11.57 -7.05
CA LEU A 77 -9.24 -12.15 -6.70
C LEU A 77 -9.52 -13.44 -7.50
N SER A 78 -9.11 -13.49 -8.77
CA SER A 78 -9.28 -14.68 -9.60
C SER A 78 -8.47 -15.88 -9.11
N ILE A 79 -7.28 -15.65 -8.52
CA ILE A 79 -6.48 -16.69 -7.87
C ILE A 79 -7.16 -17.21 -6.61
N GLU A 80 -7.85 -16.33 -5.87
CA GLU A 80 -8.52 -16.68 -4.62
C GLU A 80 -9.80 -17.51 -4.85
N ILE A 81 -10.53 -17.23 -5.94
CA ILE A 81 -11.76 -17.95 -6.33
C ILE A 81 -11.44 -19.27 -7.07
N GLY A 82 -10.24 -19.40 -7.64
CA GLY A 82 -9.78 -20.62 -8.32
C GLY A 82 -9.30 -21.74 -7.39
N LYS A 83 -9.46 -21.60 -6.06
CA LYS A 83 -9.25 -22.65 -5.05
C LYS A 83 -10.59 -23.20 -4.58
#